data_AF-A0A6C0LQB2-F1
#
_entry.id   AF-A0A6C0LQB2-F1
#
_cell.length_a   1.000
_cell.length_b   1.000
_cell.length_c   1.000
_cell.angle_alpha   90.00
_cell.angle_beta   90.00
_cell.angle_gamma   90.00
#
_symmetry.space_group_name_H-M   'P 1'
#
loop_
_entity.id
_entity.type
_entity.pdbx_description
1 polymer ?
#
loop_
_entity_poly.entity_id
_entity_poly.type
_entity_poly.pdbx_seq_one_letter_code
_entity_poly.pdbx_strand_id
1 'polypeptide(L)'
;MYYDNEFEPVDQPEYTKMLDNISVSSDNSSLNTNQKNQKKYHDLLKASDKNYHKIKRRIDGVLTSIDLYNTTTTPGFPIRGAITGTRYPFRVGSKDEYLFFKVAISTAERNIGPDNNIFYFDNPEQYERVMGFEVSQECKETWHDRYITQQVARNS
;
A
#
# COMPACT_ATOMS: atom_id res chain seq x y z
N MET A 1 -9.66 -21.80 -51.46
CA MET A 1 -8.60 -20.80 -51.19
C MET A 1 -8.58 -20.58 -49.69
N TYR A 2 -7.87 -21.43 -48.95
CA TYR A 2 -7.66 -21.23 -47.52
C TYR A 2 -6.40 -20.37 -47.37
N TYR A 3 -6.52 -19.27 -46.63
CA TYR A 3 -5.38 -18.45 -46.25
C TYR A 3 -4.65 -19.17 -45.13
N ASP A 4 -3.40 -19.56 -45.41
CA ASP A 4 -2.44 -19.96 -44.38
C ASP A 4 -2.13 -18.70 -43.55
N ASN A 5 -2.76 -18.59 -42.38
CA ASN A 5 -2.34 -17.66 -41.35
C ASN A 5 -1.04 -18.21 -40.75
N GLU A 6 0.10 -17.72 -41.23
CA GLU A 6 1.37 -17.85 -40.51
C GLU A 6 1.18 -17.25 -39.10
N PHE A 7 1.24 -18.13 -38.11
CA PHE A 7 1.17 -17.77 -36.70
C PHE A 7 2.50 -17.12 -36.32
N GLU A 8 2.57 -15.80 -36.44
CA GLU A 8 3.62 -14.97 -35.84
C GLU A 8 3.70 -15.28 -34.33
N PRO A 9 4.86 -15.69 -33.80
CA PRO A 9 5.01 -15.91 -32.37
C PRO A 9 4.84 -14.57 -31.65
N VAL A 10 3.70 -14.40 -30.97
CA VAL A 10 3.47 -13.25 -30.09
C VAL A 10 4.57 -13.25 -29.03
N ASP A 11 5.44 -12.24 -29.08
CA ASP A 11 6.46 -12.02 -28.07
C ASP A 11 5.79 -11.96 -26.70
N GLN A 12 5.93 -13.03 -25.94
CA GLN A 12 5.33 -13.10 -24.62
C GLN A 12 5.91 -11.97 -23.76
N PRO A 13 5.06 -11.20 -23.07
CA PRO A 13 5.52 -10.13 -22.22
C PRO A 13 6.47 -10.69 -21.16
N GLU A 14 7.51 -9.93 -20.84
CA GLU A 14 8.66 -10.36 -20.03
C GLU A 14 8.26 -10.97 -18.67
N TYR A 15 7.09 -10.58 -18.14
CA TYR A 15 6.55 -11.14 -16.89
C TYR A 15 6.18 -12.63 -17.00
N THR A 16 5.75 -13.10 -18.17
CA THR A 16 5.33 -14.50 -18.38
C THR A 16 6.54 -15.44 -18.40
N LYS A 17 7.64 -15.00 -19.03
CA LYS A 17 8.91 -15.74 -19.10
C LYS A 17 9.53 -15.98 -17.70
N MET A 18 9.22 -15.12 -16.73
CA MET A 18 9.67 -15.29 -15.34
C MET A 18 8.80 -16.26 -14.52
N LEU A 19 7.56 -16.54 -14.94
CA LEU A 19 6.66 -17.50 -14.28
C LEU A 19 7.02 -18.95 -14.63
N ASP A 20 7.48 -19.22 -15.85
CA ASP A 20 7.81 -20.58 -16.32
C ASP A 20 9.09 -21.14 -15.69
N ASN A 21 9.94 -20.28 -15.10
CA ASN A 21 11.13 -20.72 -14.37
C ASN A 21 10.82 -21.22 -12.94
N ILE A 22 9.53 -21.34 -12.60
CA ILE A 22 8.97 -21.86 -11.34
C ILE A 22 8.58 -23.34 -11.54
N SER A 23 9.40 -24.13 -12.24
CA SER A 23 9.42 -25.56 -12.00
C SER A 23 10.21 -25.79 -10.72
N VAL A 24 9.52 -26.24 -9.67
CA VAL A 24 10.05 -26.60 -8.36
C VAL A 24 11.09 -27.72 -8.47
N SER A 25 12.31 -27.38 -8.87
CA SER A 25 13.48 -28.21 -8.61
C SER A 25 14.01 -27.84 -7.24
N SER A 26 13.80 -28.75 -6.29
CA SER A 26 14.32 -28.70 -4.93
C SER A 26 15.83 -28.91 -4.94
N ASP A 27 16.58 -27.93 -5.41
CA ASP A 27 18.03 -27.95 -5.34
C ASP A 27 18.55 -26.88 -4.40
N ASN A 28 19.43 -27.36 -3.52
CA ASN A 28 19.97 -26.80 -2.30
C ASN A 28 20.83 -25.54 -2.52
N SER A 29 20.23 -24.50 -3.12
CA SER A 29 20.89 -23.23 -3.38
C SER A 29 20.86 -22.34 -2.11
N SER A 30 22.06 -21.85 -1.76
CA SER A 30 22.35 -20.91 -0.66
C SER A 30 21.16 -20.00 -0.30
N LEU A 31 20.68 -20.15 0.94
CA LEU A 31 19.54 -19.41 1.53
C LEU A 31 19.60 -17.89 1.29
N ASN A 32 20.82 -17.33 1.17
CA ASN A 32 21.06 -15.90 0.97
C ASN A 32 20.70 -15.37 -0.43
N THR A 33 20.89 -16.17 -1.48
CA THR A 33 20.60 -15.74 -2.86
C THR A 33 19.10 -15.78 -3.11
N ASN A 34 18.43 -16.82 -2.61
CA ASN A 34 16.98 -16.97 -2.72
C ASN A 34 16.21 -15.87 -1.97
N GLN A 35 16.63 -15.49 -0.76
CA GLN A 35 16.00 -14.40 -0.01
C GLN A 35 16.13 -13.03 -0.71
N LYS A 36 17.29 -12.73 -1.31
CA LYS A 36 17.48 -11.47 -2.05
C LYS A 36 16.63 -11.42 -3.31
N ASN A 37 16.49 -12.54 -4.03
CA ASN A 37 15.65 -12.63 -5.21
C ASN A 37 14.17 -12.51 -4.86
N GLN A 38 13.72 -13.16 -3.78
CA GLN A 38 12.35 -13.02 -3.27
C GLN A 38 12.01 -11.58 -2.87
N LYS A 39 12.92 -10.88 -2.18
CA LYS A 39 12.73 -9.48 -1.82
C LYS A 39 12.58 -8.56 -3.04
N LYS A 40 13.44 -8.74 -4.05
CA LYS A 40 13.36 -7.97 -5.30
C LYS A 40 12.02 -8.20 -6.01
N TYR A 41 11.57 -9.45 -6.08
CA TYR A 41 10.27 -9.79 -6.67
C TYR A 41 9.11 -9.13 -5.90
N HIS A 42 9.16 -9.17 -4.56
CA HIS A 42 8.15 -8.52 -3.73
C HIS A 42 8.15 -6.99 -3.90
N ASP A 43 9.33 -6.37 -3.99
CA ASP A 43 9.46 -4.92 -4.26
C ASP A 43 8.93 -4.55 -5.65
N LEU A 44 9.15 -5.39 -6.67
CA LEU A 44 8.61 -5.21 -8.02
C LEU A 44 7.07 -5.32 -8.04
N LEU A 45 6.51 -6.31 -7.34
CA LEU A 45 5.06 -6.46 -7.20
C LEU A 45 4.44 -5.23 -6.54
N LYS A 46 5.06 -4.69 -5.48
CA LYS A 46 4.61 -3.45 -4.85
C LYS A 46 4.68 -2.26 -5.81
N ALA A 47 5.79 -2.12 -6.55
CA ALA A 47 5.99 -1.03 -7.50
C ALA A 47 5.03 -1.08 -8.71
N SER A 48 4.47 -2.25 -9.03
CA SER A 48 3.43 -2.39 -10.06
C SER A 48 2.08 -1.78 -9.66
N ASP A 49 1.87 -1.55 -8.37
CA ASP A 49 0.66 -0.93 -7.84
C ASP A 49 0.72 0.59 -8.02
N LYS A 50 -0.23 1.13 -8.80
CA LYS A 50 -0.37 2.58 -9.03
C LYS A 50 -0.52 3.38 -7.74
N ASN A 51 -1.10 2.77 -6.71
CA ASN A 51 -1.46 3.38 -5.44
C ASN A 51 -0.42 3.12 -4.35
N TYR A 52 0.77 2.66 -4.72
CA TYR A 52 1.90 2.46 -3.82
C TYR A 52 2.91 3.61 -3.94
N HIS A 53 3.35 4.10 -2.79
CA HIS A 53 4.32 5.18 -2.67
C HIS A 53 5.46 4.75 -1.74
N LYS A 54 6.70 5.01 -2.16
CA LYS A 54 7.88 4.84 -1.31
C LYS A 54 8.47 6.20 -1.00
N ILE A 55 8.32 6.64 0.25
CA ILE A 55 8.88 7.90 0.73
C ILE A 55 10.17 7.65 1.50
N LYS A 56 11.09 8.62 1.50
CA LYS A 56 12.33 8.55 2.26
C LYS A 56 12.38 9.74 3.20
N ARG A 57 12.46 9.49 4.50
CA ARG A 57 12.50 10.53 5.53
C ARG A 57 13.62 10.26 6.52
N ARG A 58 14.19 11.32 7.08
CA ARG A 58 15.10 11.19 8.23
C ARG A 58 14.28 11.13 9.51
N ILE A 59 14.34 10.00 10.19
CA ILE A 59 13.76 9.78 11.51
C ILE A 59 14.94 9.49 12.44
N ASP A 60 15.08 10.25 13.52
CA ASP A 60 16.18 10.13 14.48
C ASP A 60 17.59 10.15 13.85
N GLY A 61 17.75 10.97 12.81
CA GLY A 61 19.02 11.09 12.05
C GLY A 61 19.27 9.98 11.03
N VAL A 62 18.46 8.92 11.01
CA VAL A 62 18.57 7.79 10.07
C VAL A 62 17.63 7.98 8.89
N LEU A 63 18.14 7.81 7.66
CA LEU A 63 17.31 7.84 6.46
C LEU A 63 16.51 6.53 6.34
N THR A 64 15.22 6.60 6.65
CA THR A 64 14.30 5.46 6.62
C THR A 64 13.40 5.54 5.39
N SER A 65 13.24 4.41 4.70
CA SER A 65 12.26 4.28 3.62
C SER A 65 10.93 3.78 4.18
N ILE A 66 9.86 4.49 3.87
CA ILE A 66 8.51 4.15 4.30
C ILE A 66 7.70 3.77 3.07
N ASP A 67 7.07 2.60 3.14
CA ASP A 67 6.13 2.08 2.16
C ASP A 67 4.71 2.55 2.56
N LEU A 68 4.01 3.24 1.67
CA LEU A 68 2.66 3.72 1.88
C LEU A 68 1.73 3.31 0.74
N TYR A 69 0.47 3.04 1.08
CA TYR A 69 -0.58 2.74 0.12
C TYR A 69 -1.70 3.77 0.26
N ASN A 70 -1.96 4.54 -0.80
CA ASN A 70 -3.06 5.51 -0.78
C ASN A 70 -4.40 4.81 -1.08
N THR A 71 -5.46 5.50 -0.71
CA THR A 71 -6.82 5.16 -1.12
C THR A 71 -7.37 6.30 -1.96
N THR A 72 -8.17 5.96 -2.99
CA THR A 72 -8.85 6.97 -3.80
C THR A 72 -9.81 7.82 -2.95
N THR A 73 -10.03 9.06 -3.38
CA THR A 73 -11.05 9.95 -2.80
C THR A 73 -12.46 9.66 -3.32
N THR A 74 -12.60 8.80 -4.34
CA THR A 74 -13.88 8.43 -4.92
C THR A 74 -14.75 7.65 -3.91
N PRO A 75 -15.96 8.13 -3.59
CA PRO A 75 -16.89 7.42 -2.70
C PRO A 75 -17.23 6.00 -3.21
N GLY A 76 -17.50 5.09 -2.29
CA GLY A 76 -17.87 3.70 -2.59
C GLY A 76 -16.69 2.74 -2.83
N PHE A 77 -15.47 3.25 -2.98
CA PHE A 77 -14.27 2.40 -3.06
C PHE A 77 -13.91 1.81 -1.68
N PRO A 78 -13.33 0.59 -1.62
CA PRO A 78 -12.85 0.02 -0.37
C PRO A 78 -11.71 0.85 0.23
N ILE A 79 -11.77 1.08 1.53
CA ILE A 79 -10.67 1.69 2.28
C ILE A 79 -9.46 0.76 2.27
N ARG A 80 -8.28 1.30 2.02
CA ARG A 80 -7.02 0.57 2.03
C ARG A 80 -6.13 1.05 3.18
N GLY A 81 -5.60 0.11 3.95
CA GLY A 81 -4.66 0.40 5.03
C GLY A 81 -3.35 0.97 4.48
N ALA A 82 -2.89 2.07 5.09
CA ALA A 82 -1.74 2.83 4.62
C ALA A 82 -0.42 2.04 4.67
N ILE A 83 -0.27 1.09 5.61
CA ILE A 83 0.99 0.35 5.83
C ILE A 83 1.00 -1.01 5.13
N THR A 84 -0.08 -1.76 5.29
CA THR A 84 -0.18 -3.15 4.80
C THR A 84 -0.69 -3.22 3.38
N GLY A 85 -1.40 -2.19 2.92
CA GLY A 85 -2.11 -2.20 1.65
C GLY A 85 -3.34 -3.12 1.67
N THR A 86 -3.74 -3.67 2.82
CA THR A 86 -4.94 -4.51 2.96
C THR A 86 -6.19 -3.68 2.68
N ARG A 87 -7.12 -4.24 1.89
CA ARG A 87 -8.43 -3.62 1.64
C ARG A 87 -9.41 -4.07 2.72
N TYR A 88 -10.00 -3.09 3.40
CA TYR A 88 -11.02 -3.31 4.40
C TYR A 88 -12.42 -3.35 3.74
N PRO A 89 -13.41 -3.99 4.37
CA PRO A 89 -14.79 -4.02 3.86
C PRO A 89 -15.52 -2.67 3.97
N PHE A 90 -14.86 -1.64 4.52
CA PHE A 90 -15.41 -0.29 4.69
C PHE A 90 -15.21 0.55 3.43
N ARG A 91 -16.11 1.52 3.21
CA ARG A 91 -16.13 2.32 1.97
C ARG A 91 -15.76 3.77 2.22
N VAL A 92 -15.05 4.36 1.27
CA VAL A 92 -14.84 5.81 1.20
C VAL A 92 -16.19 6.50 1.06
N GLY A 93 -16.37 7.62 1.75
CA GLY A 93 -17.61 8.40 1.85
C GLY A 93 -18.61 7.85 2.88
N SER A 94 -18.31 6.75 3.57
CA SER A 94 -19.16 6.20 4.62
C SER A 94 -18.76 6.69 6.01
N LYS A 95 -19.66 6.55 7.00
CA LYS A 95 -19.35 6.85 8.41
C LYS A 95 -18.26 5.93 8.98
N ASP A 96 -18.00 4.78 8.35
CA ASP A 96 -16.95 3.86 8.78
C ASP A 96 -15.54 4.43 8.56
N GLU A 97 -15.37 5.53 7.83
CA GLU A 97 -14.10 6.24 7.78
C GLU A 97 -13.62 6.70 9.16
N TYR A 98 -14.53 6.99 10.10
CA TYR A 98 -14.18 7.39 11.47
C TYR A 98 -13.49 6.30 12.28
N LEU A 99 -13.51 5.04 11.81
CA LEU A 99 -12.78 3.94 12.43
C LEU A 99 -11.28 3.97 12.14
N PHE A 100 -10.85 4.85 11.24
CA PHE A 100 -9.47 4.97 10.81
C PHE A 100 -8.95 6.38 11.07
N PHE A 101 -7.64 6.48 11.30
CA PHE A 101 -6.95 7.76 11.32
C PHE A 101 -6.62 8.17 9.87
N LYS A 102 -7.46 9.03 9.31
CA LYS A 102 -7.36 9.53 7.93
C LYS A 102 -6.40 10.71 7.84
N VAL A 103 -5.37 10.60 7.00
CA VAL A 103 -4.35 11.63 6.81
C VAL A 103 -4.20 11.98 5.34
N ALA A 104 -4.10 13.28 5.05
CA ALA A 104 -3.70 13.79 3.75
C ALA A 104 -2.23 14.25 3.81
N ILE A 105 -1.37 13.68 2.97
CA ILE A 105 0.02 14.14 2.85
C ILE A 105 0.11 15.15 1.72
N SER A 106 0.23 16.43 2.07
CA SER A 106 0.34 17.54 1.10
C SER A 106 1.76 18.06 0.91
N THR A 107 2.75 17.37 1.46
CA THR A 107 4.16 17.72 1.27
C THR A 107 4.56 17.39 -0.17
N ALA A 108 5.38 18.23 -0.81
CA ALA A 108 5.96 17.99 -2.13
C ALA A 108 7.02 16.87 -2.11
N GLU A 109 6.71 15.74 -1.47
CA GLU A 109 7.56 14.57 -1.49
C GLU A 109 7.56 14.00 -2.90
N ARG A 110 8.77 13.85 -3.46
CA ARG A 110 9.06 13.55 -4.87
C ARG A 110 8.33 12.31 -5.44
N ASN A 111 7.74 11.46 -4.58
CA ASN A 111 7.14 10.18 -4.95
C ASN A 111 5.64 10.06 -4.59
N ILE A 112 5.04 11.11 -4.03
CA ILE A 112 3.59 11.22 -3.85
C ILE A 112 3.09 12.08 -5.01
N GLY A 113 2.34 11.46 -5.93
CA GLY A 113 1.83 12.13 -7.12
C GLY A 113 0.80 13.22 -6.79
N PRO A 114 0.31 13.96 -7.79
CA PRO A 114 -0.76 14.95 -7.59
C PRO A 114 -2.10 14.30 -7.24
N ASP A 115 -2.28 13.02 -7.56
CA ASP A 115 -3.55 12.31 -7.48
C ASP A 115 -3.64 11.48 -6.18
N ASN A 116 -4.60 11.84 -5.33
CA ASN A 116 -5.04 11.11 -4.13
C ASN A 116 -3.96 10.88 -3.06
N ASN A 117 -3.78 11.85 -2.16
CA ASN A 117 -2.81 11.73 -1.07
C ASN A 117 -3.44 11.30 0.26
N ILE A 118 -4.55 10.56 0.19
CA ILE A 118 -5.28 10.11 1.38
C ILE A 118 -4.79 8.73 1.79
N PHE A 119 -4.39 8.65 3.06
CA PHE A 119 -3.90 7.45 3.72
C PHE A 119 -4.76 7.16 4.94
N TYR A 120 -5.12 5.89 5.13
CA TYR A 120 -5.90 5.44 6.28
C TYR A 120 -5.03 4.58 7.18
N PHE A 121 -4.71 5.10 8.36
CA PHE A 121 -4.00 4.38 9.42
C PHE A 121 -5.01 3.80 10.41
N ASP A 122 -4.64 2.76 11.14
CA ASP A 122 -5.52 2.13 12.11
C ASP A 122 -5.71 3.02 13.36
N ASN A 123 -4.69 3.80 13.73
CA ASN A 123 -4.71 4.75 14.85
C ASN A 123 -3.64 5.85 14.65
N PRO A 124 -3.74 6.99 15.37
CA PRO A 124 -2.73 8.05 15.29
C PRO A 124 -1.32 7.58 15.69
N GLU A 125 -1.18 6.67 16.66
CA GLU A 125 0.12 6.17 17.11
C GLU A 125 0.86 5.37 16.02
N GLN A 126 0.12 4.66 15.16
CA GLN A 126 0.66 3.96 14.01
C GLN A 126 1.18 4.97 12.98
N TYR A 127 0.46 6.07 12.77
CA TYR A 127 0.93 7.18 11.94
C TYR A 127 2.22 7.77 12.51
N GLU A 128 2.26 8.09 13.80
CA GLU A 128 3.43 8.67 14.48
C GLU A 128 4.68 7.80 14.32
N ARG A 129 4.54 6.50 14.62
CA ARG A 129 5.64 5.52 14.52
C ARG A 129 6.19 5.43 13.10
N VAL A 130 5.31 5.44 12.11
CA VAL A 130 5.70 5.27 10.71
C VAL A 130 6.30 6.55 10.16
N MET A 131 5.74 7.69 10.51
CA MET A 131 6.10 8.99 9.92
C MET A 131 7.20 9.72 10.69
N GLY A 132 7.49 9.31 11.92
CA GLY A 132 8.47 9.93 12.81
C GLY A 132 8.05 11.31 13.30
N PHE A 133 6.74 11.52 13.47
CA PHE A 133 6.16 12.77 13.96
C PHE A 133 5.29 12.51 15.17
N GLU A 134 5.15 13.52 16.02
CA GLU A 134 4.19 13.51 17.12
C GLU A 134 2.93 14.26 16.71
N VAL A 135 1.78 13.60 16.84
CA VAL A 135 0.45 14.17 16.62
C VAL A 135 0.02 14.84 17.91
N SER A 136 -0.57 16.03 17.82
CA SER A 136 -1.05 16.74 19.00
C SER A 136 -2.09 15.94 19.78
N GLN A 137 -2.06 16.05 21.10
CA GLN A 137 -2.98 15.36 21.99
C GLN A 137 -4.45 15.65 21.66
N GLU A 138 -4.78 16.92 21.37
CA GLU A 138 -6.11 17.35 20.93
C GLU A 138 -6.60 16.59 19.68
N CYS A 139 -5.70 16.34 18.72
CA CYS A 139 -6.05 15.62 17.50
C CYS A 139 -6.34 14.14 17.78
N LYS A 140 -5.58 13.51 18.69
CA LYS A 140 -5.81 12.13 19.13
C LYS A 140 -7.14 11.99 19.85
N GLU A 141 -7.44 12.91 20.76
CA GLU A 141 -8.72 12.94 21.50
C GLU A 141 -9.91 13.12 20.55
N THR A 142 -9.84 14.09 19.65
CA THR A 142 -10.88 14.34 18.64
C THR A 142 -11.12 13.12 17.74
N TRP A 143 -10.06 12.40 17.37
CA TRP A 143 -10.20 11.15 16.62
C TRP A 143 -10.84 10.05 17.48
N HIS A 144 -10.36 9.88 18.71
CA HIS A 144 -10.82 8.86 19.64
C HIS A 144 -12.32 8.99 19.95
N ASP A 145 -12.82 10.21 20.14
CA ASP A 145 -14.25 10.46 20.39
C ASP A 145 -15.12 10.04 19.19
N ARG A 146 -14.67 10.34 17.97
CA ARG A 146 -15.36 9.92 16.73
C ARG A 146 -15.30 8.41 16.56
N TYR A 147 -14.16 7.80 16.87
CA TYR A 147 -13.96 6.36 16.83
C TYR A 147 -14.94 5.64 17.77
N ILE A 148 -15.00 6.05 19.05
CA ILE A 148 -15.92 5.48 20.04
C ILE A 148 -17.36 5.63 19.57
N THR A 149 -17.75 6.83 19.13
CA THR A 149 -19.11 7.09 18.66
C THR A 149 -19.49 6.15 17.52
N GLN A 150 -18.61 5.96 16.53
CA GLN A 150 -18.86 5.07 15.40
C GLN A 150 -18.86 3.59 15.81
N GLN A 151 -18.02 3.18 16.76
CA GLN A 151 -18.02 1.81 17.29
C GLN A 151 -19.31 1.48 18.04
N VAL A 152 -19.80 2.40 18.88
CA VAL A 152 -21.07 2.24 19.61
C VAL A 152 -22.23 2.14 18.63
N ALA A 153 -22.27 3.01 17.62
CA ALA A 153 -23.31 3.00 16.60
C ALA A 153 -23.35 1.70 15.76
N ARG A 154 -22.25 0.95 15.69
CA ARG A 154 -22.18 -0.34 14.98
C ARG A 154 -22.59 -1.53 15.83
N ASN A 155 -22.45 -1.41 17.15
CA ASN A 155 -22.80 -2.45 18.11
C ASN A 155 -24.23 -2.29 18.67
N SER A 156 -24.91 -1.20 18.32
CA SER A 156 -26.30 -0.90 18.67
C SER A 156 -27.24 -1.35 17.57
#